data_AF-A0ABD1PJC9-F1
#
_entry.id   AF-A0ABD1PJC9-F1
#
_cell.length_a   1.000
_cell.length_b   1.000
_cell.length_c   1.000
_cell.angle_alpha   90.00
_cell.angle_beta   90.00
_cell.angle_gamma   90.00
#
_symmetry.space_group_name_H-M   'P 1'
#
loop_
_entity.id
_entity.type
_entity.pdbx_description
1 polymer ?
#
loop_
_entity_poly.entity_id
_entity_poly.type
_entity_poly.pdbx_seq_one_letter_code
_entity_poly.pdbx_strand_id
1 'polypeptide(L)'
;MQKLALPLETITFSGELQQLVPESWFDDGYILDMDHFVETISCIKSKGFRPDLIGSFITKFAYKFLPGLSGSGDERTIANLEVSPESVTTSWMKKRVFVETLVAILPPEKESIPCNFLLRLLPIANMVGVDPLYRDGLEKRVSWHLDQASLDELMIPSFSHTCTTLLDVELVLRLVTRFVHMNEAARSGAALVKVARLVDWYLAEAATDSNLTLSQFVALATALPSHVRAADDALYRAIDTYLKAHPGMSKQERKSICKLVDSKKLSPEASLHAAQNERVPIRAIIQVLLSEQSKLNKHIDLGGSFRGTRIPNPQPLEPLDACLSMNEMNAQQMEIKRLKEDVLRLQSQCMAMEGQIERLLEKKKGLINWKKLVNFVKS
;
A
#
# COMPACT_ATOMS: atom_id res chain seq x y z
N MET A 1 -14.43 -15.91 -11.00
CA MET A 1 -13.50 -16.15 -12.11
C MET A 1 -12.09 -15.91 -11.60
N GLN A 2 -11.29 -16.97 -11.59
CA GLN A 2 -9.90 -16.97 -11.13
C GLN A 2 -9.07 -15.96 -11.94
N LYS A 3 -8.40 -15.03 -11.26
CA LYS A 3 -7.33 -14.24 -11.87
C LYS A 3 -6.06 -15.09 -11.78
N LEU A 4 -5.71 -15.68 -12.91
CA LEU A 4 -4.48 -16.43 -13.14
C LEU A 4 -3.27 -15.53 -12.83
N ALA A 5 -2.38 -16.05 -11.99
CA ALA A 5 -1.02 -15.56 -11.85
C ALA A 5 -0.32 -15.68 -13.21
N LEU A 6 0.25 -14.58 -13.69
CA LEU A 6 1.10 -14.59 -14.88
C LEU A 6 2.47 -15.18 -14.49
N PRO A 7 2.98 -16.19 -15.21
CA PRO A 7 4.36 -16.63 -15.08
C PRO A 7 5.30 -15.52 -15.57
N LEU A 8 6.46 -15.39 -14.91
CA LEU A 8 7.59 -14.57 -15.37
C LEU A 8 7.83 -14.81 -16.88
N GLU A 9 7.55 -13.79 -17.69
CA GLU A 9 7.79 -13.83 -19.13
C GLU A 9 9.27 -14.13 -19.40
N THR A 10 9.48 -15.10 -20.28
CA THR A 10 10.79 -15.46 -20.82
C THR A 10 11.27 -14.27 -21.65
N ILE A 11 12.17 -13.45 -21.10
CA ILE A 11 12.81 -12.37 -21.84
C ILE A 11 13.63 -13.02 -22.95
N THR A 12 13.14 -12.95 -24.18
CA THR A 12 13.90 -13.34 -25.38
C THR A 12 15.06 -12.37 -25.55
N PHE A 13 16.28 -12.84 -25.26
CA PHE A 13 17.50 -12.04 -25.43
C PHE A 13 17.79 -11.82 -26.92
N SER A 14 18.10 -10.58 -27.30
CA SER A 14 18.66 -10.27 -28.63
C SER A 14 19.97 -11.04 -28.84
N GLY A 15 20.33 -11.37 -30.08
CA GLY A 15 21.50 -12.20 -30.42
C GLY A 15 22.84 -11.68 -29.88
N GLU A 16 22.97 -10.37 -29.62
CA GLU A 16 24.16 -9.77 -28.99
C GLU A 16 24.24 -10.04 -27.48
N LEU A 17 23.10 -10.21 -26.79
CA LEU A 17 23.05 -10.53 -25.36
C LEU A 17 23.34 -12.00 -25.08
N GLN A 18 23.00 -12.91 -26.00
CA GLN A 18 23.36 -14.33 -25.90
C GLN A 18 24.88 -14.58 -26.00
N GLN A 19 25.62 -13.70 -26.71
CA GLN A 19 27.08 -13.77 -26.76
C GLN A 19 27.77 -13.26 -25.48
N LEU A 20 27.11 -12.37 -24.73
CA LEU A 20 27.65 -11.76 -23.51
C LEU A 20 27.17 -12.45 -22.24
N VAL A 21 26.10 -13.24 -22.32
CA VAL A 21 25.49 -13.96 -21.21
C VAL A 21 25.38 -15.44 -21.62
N PRO A 22 26.45 -16.23 -21.49
CA PRO A 22 26.40 -17.66 -21.77
C PRO A 22 25.42 -18.35 -20.82
N GLU A 23 24.57 -19.27 -21.30
CA GLU A 23 23.73 -20.10 -20.42
C GLU A 23 24.54 -20.92 -19.39
N SER A 24 25.87 -21.04 -19.56
CA SER A 24 26.78 -21.71 -18.63
C SER A 24 27.18 -20.90 -17.39
N TRP A 25 26.81 -19.61 -17.27
CA TRP A 25 26.94 -18.83 -16.02
C TRP A 25 26.08 -19.35 -14.85
N PHE A 26 25.25 -20.37 -15.11
CA PHE A 26 24.30 -20.89 -14.13
C PHE A 26 24.88 -21.99 -13.21
N ASP A 27 26.16 -22.37 -13.32
CA ASP A 27 26.80 -23.39 -12.47
C ASP A 27 27.49 -22.85 -11.19
N ASP A 28 27.64 -23.71 -10.18
CA ASP A 28 27.78 -23.46 -8.72
C ASP A 28 29.06 -22.73 -8.19
N GLY A 29 29.66 -21.79 -8.94
CA GLY A 29 30.89 -21.07 -8.56
C GLY A 29 30.70 -19.76 -7.77
N TYR A 30 30.07 -19.78 -6.59
CA TYR A 30 29.53 -18.60 -5.88
C TYR A 30 30.42 -17.36 -5.64
N ILE A 31 31.76 -17.46 -5.59
CA ILE A 31 32.64 -16.30 -5.28
C ILE A 31 33.38 -15.79 -6.52
N LEU A 32 33.74 -16.69 -7.44
CA LEU A 32 34.32 -16.28 -8.71
C LEU A 32 33.26 -15.63 -9.60
N ASP A 33 31.99 -16.00 -9.45
CA ASP A 33 30.87 -15.52 -10.27
C ASP A 33 30.56 -14.01 -10.05
N MET A 34 30.72 -13.48 -8.83
CA MET A 34 30.28 -12.10 -8.57
C MET A 34 31.21 -11.04 -9.19
N ASP A 35 32.53 -11.17 -9.08
CA ASP A 35 33.46 -10.20 -9.68
C ASP A 35 33.32 -10.17 -11.21
N HIS A 36 33.20 -11.36 -11.84
CA HIS A 36 32.92 -11.48 -13.27
C HIS A 36 31.55 -10.89 -13.65
N PHE A 37 30.54 -11.06 -12.80
CA PHE A 37 29.24 -10.44 -13.00
C PHE A 37 29.32 -8.91 -12.94
N VAL A 38 30.05 -8.33 -11.99
CA VAL A 38 30.29 -6.87 -11.90
C VAL A 38 31.00 -6.35 -13.16
N GLU A 39 32.04 -7.05 -13.63
CA GLU A 39 32.74 -6.70 -14.87
C GLU A 39 31.82 -6.79 -16.09
N THR A 40 30.98 -7.82 -16.15
CA THR A 40 29.98 -8.01 -17.21
C THR A 40 28.97 -6.87 -17.22
N ILE A 41 28.41 -6.50 -16.05
CA ILE A 41 27.50 -5.37 -15.91
C ILE A 41 28.20 -4.06 -16.31
N SER A 42 29.47 -3.88 -15.98
CA SER A 42 30.26 -2.71 -16.37
C SER A 42 30.49 -2.64 -17.88
N CYS A 43 30.75 -3.78 -18.52
CA CYS A 43 30.86 -3.90 -19.98
C CYS A 43 29.52 -3.64 -20.70
N ILE A 44 28.41 -4.15 -20.15
CA ILE A 44 27.06 -3.88 -20.67
C ILE A 44 26.73 -2.37 -20.55
N LYS A 45 27.09 -1.73 -19.43
CA LYS A 45 26.94 -0.28 -19.24
C LYS A 45 27.76 0.52 -20.27
N SER A 46 29.02 0.15 -20.52
CA SER A 46 29.87 0.88 -21.47
C SER A 46 29.41 0.76 -22.93
N LYS A 47 28.69 -0.31 -23.26
CA LYS A 47 28.04 -0.50 -24.57
C LYS A 47 26.71 0.27 -24.73
N GLY A 48 26.25 0.98 -23.69
CA GLY A 48 25.05 1.82 -23.77
C GLY A 48 23.72 1.06 -23.74
N PHE A 49 23.69 -0.13 -23.15
CA PHE A 49 22.44 -0.86 -22.95
C PHE A 49 21.48 -0.07 -22.07
N ARG A 50 20.17 -0.26 -22.32
CA ARG A 50 19.15 0.45 -21.55
C ARG A 50 19.17 0.04 -20.07
N PRO A 51 19.01 1.00 -19.13
CA PRO A 51 19.06 0.72 -17.69
C PRO A 51 18.07 -0.33 -17.18
N ASP A 52 16.88 -0.42 -17.77
CA ASP A 52 15.84 -1.39 -17.43
C ASP A 52 16.25 -2.84 -17.75
N LEU A 53 16.97 -3.05 -18.86
CA LEU A 53 17.52 -4.36 -19.19
C LEU A 53 18.62 -4.75 -18.20
N ILE A 54 19.52 -3.82 -17.88
CA ILE A 54 20.58 -4.02 -16.89
C ILE A 54 19.97 -4.38 -15.54
N GLY A 55 18.92 -3.66 -15.13
CA GLY A 55 18.19 -3.96 -13.91
C GLY A 55 17.56 -5.34 -13.90
N SER A 56 16.96 -5.74 -15.02
CA SER A 56 16.38 -7.09 -15.19
C SER A 56 17.44 -8.19 -15.04
N PHE A 57 18.64 -7.99 -15.59
CA PHE A 57 19.77 -8.92 -15.40
C PHE A 57 20.19 -9.03 -13.94
N ILE A 58 20.38 -7.88 -13.26
CA ILE A 58 20.77 -7.85 -11.85
C ILE A 58 19.70 -8.52 -10.97
N THR A 59 18.43 -8.21 -11.21
CA THR A 59 17.31 -8.81 -10.49
C THR A 59 17.26 -10.32 -10.68
N LYS A 60 17.42 -10.82 -11.92
CA LYS A 60 17.46 -12.26 -12.21
C LYS A 60 18.65 -12.96 -11.54
N PHE A 61 19.83 -12.35 -11.59
CA PHE A 61 21.02 -12.85 -10.90
C PHE A 61 20.77 -12.93 -9.39
N ALA A 62 20.30 -11.84 -8.78
CA ALA A 62 20.03 -11.78 -7.35
C ALA A 62 19.01 -12.82 -6.87
N TYR A 63 17.97 -13.16 -7.66
CA TYR A 63 17.00 -14.20 -7.29
C TYR A 63 17.62 -15.59 -7.13
N LYS A 64 18.69 -15.90 -7.88
CA LYS A 64 19.43 -17.18 -7.76
C LYS A 64 20.11 -17.29 -6.39
N PHE A 65 20.71 -16.19 -5.92
CA PHE A 65 21.57 -16.16 -4.74
C PHE A 65 20.85 -15.72 -3.45
N LEU A 66 19.68 -15.09 -3.57
CA LEU A 66 18.84 -14.65 -2.47
C LEU A 66 17.41 -15.20 -2.66
N PRO A 67 17.16 -16.47 -2.26
CA PRO A 67 15.84 -17.09 -2.38
C PRO A 67 14.72 -16.28 -1.69
N GLY A 68 15.05 -15.55 -0.62
CA GLY A 68 14.13 -14.66 0.08
C GLY A 68 13.55 -13.52 -0.77
N LEU A 69 14.12 -13.24 -1.95
CA LEU A 69 13.55 -12.29 -2.89
C LEU A 69 12.36 -12.88 -3.66
N SER A 70 12.27 -14.22 -3.83
CA SER A 70 11.31 -14.87 -4.75
C SER A 70 9.83 -14.82 -4.31
N GLY A 71 9.51 -14.34 -3.11
CA GLY A 71 8.12 -14.11 -2.67
C GLY A 71 7.26 -15.35 -2.47
N SER A 72 7.82 -16.57 -2.55
CA SER A 72 7.16 -17.74 -2.00
C SER A 72 7.21 -17.60 -0.48
N GLY A 73 6.04 -17.41 0.15
CA GLY A 73 5.85 -17.27 1.60
C GLY A 73 6.18 -18.52 2.41
N ASP A 74 7.25 -19.24 2.07
CA ASP A 74 7.83 -20.24 2.95
C ASP A 74 8.68 -19.52 4.00
N GLU A 75 8.05 -19.23 5.14
CA GLU A 75 8.65 -18.76 6.40
C GLU A 75 9.68 -19.76 7.00
N ARG A 76 10.27 -20.65 6.21
CA ARG A 76 11.22 -21.67 6.69
C ARG A 76 12.58 -21.68 5.99
N THR A 77 12.86 -20.75 5.08
CA THR A 77 14.06 -20.85 4.21
C THR A 77 15.18 -19.88 4.56
N ILE A 78 15.31 -19.50 5.84
CA ILE A 78 16.58 -18.92 6.37
C ILE A 78 17.51 -20.02 6.89
N ALA A 79 17.00 -21.25 7.07
CA ALA A 79 17.76 -22.37 7.65
C ALA A 79 18.46 -23.30 6.63
N ASN A 80 18.20 -23.18 5.32
CA ASN A 80 18.72 -24.12 4.31
C ASN A 80 19.73 -23.46 3.37
N LEU A 81 20.69 -22.70 3.91
CA LEU A 81 21.96 -22.54 3.21
C LEU A 81 22.86 -23.66 3.71
N GLU A 82 23.28 -24.49 2.78
CA GLU A 82 24.09 -25.69 2.95
C GLU A 82 25.11 -25.57 4.08
N VAL A 83 25.19 -26.64 4.88
CA VAL A 83 26.19 -26.86 5.91
C VAL A 83 27.56 -27.02 5.22
N SER A 84 28.10 -25.90 4.75
CA SER A 84 29.52 -25.75 4.46
C SER A 84 30.26 -25.67 5.80
N PRO A 85 31.47 -26.22 5.93
CA PRO A 85 32.26 -26.17 7.18
C PRO A 85 32.72 -24.76 7.60
N GLU A 86 32.20 -23.70 6.98
CA GLU A 86 32.53 -22.31 7.27
C GLU A 86 31.80 -21.78 8.51
N SER A 87 32.47 -20.89 9.25
CA SER A 87 31.89 -20.20 10.40
C SER A 87 30.67 -19.37 10.00
N VAL A 88 29.64 -19.35 10.87
CA VAL A 88 28.41 -18.54 10.72
C VAL A 88 28.74 -17.08 10.41
N THR A 89 29.77 -16.53 11.07
CA THR A 89 30.23 -15.15 10.86
C THR A 89 30.75 -14.93 9.43
N THR A 90 31.48 -15.89 8.88
CA THR A 90 32.02 -15.81 7.52
C THR A 90 30.91 -15.86 6.48
N SER A 91 29.94 -16.75 6.65
CA SER A 91 28.75 -16.82 5.79
C SER A 91 27.93 -15.52 5.83
N TRP A 92 27.73 -14.96 7.03
CA TRP A 92 27.07 -13.67 7.21
C TRP A 92 27.80 -12.52 6.50
N MET A 93 29.12 -12.43 6.68
CA MET A 93 29.94 -11.40 6.03
C MET A 93 29.90 -11.53 4.50
N LYS A 94 29.98 -12.74 3.96
CA LYS A 94 29.83 -12.97 2.50
C LYS A 94 28.47 -12.48 1.99
N LYS A 95 27.38 -12.77 2.73
CA LYS A 95 26.04 -12.30 2.37
C LYS A 95 25.94 -10.77 2.42
N ARG A 96 26.53 -10.15 3.44
CA ARG A 96 26.59 -8.68 3.54
C ARG A 96 27.32 -8.07 2.34
N VAL A 97 28.53 -8.54 2.03
CA VAL A 97 29.31 -8.06 0.88
C VAL A 97 28.53 -8.27 -0.42
N PHE A 98 27.90 -9.43 -0.60
CA PHE A 98 27.08 -9.69 -1.78
C PHE A 98 25.94 -8.67 -1.95
N VAL A 99 25.19 -8.37 -0.88
CA VAL A 99 24.13 -7.36 -0.93
C VAL A 99 24.68 -5.97 -1.19
N GLU A 100 25.79 -5.59 -0.55
CA GLU A 100 26.45 -4.30 -0.79
C GLU A 100 26.86 -4.14 -2.25
N THR A 101 27.51 -5.16 -2.83
CA THR A 101 27.93 -5.12 -4.23
C THR A 101 26.73 -5.13 -5.18
N LEU A 102 25.65 -5.86 -4.88
CA LEU A 102 24.40 -5.77 -5.63
C LEU A 102 23.85 -4.34 -5.64
N VAL A 103 23.77 -3.67 -4.48
CA VAL A 103 23.28 -2.28 -4.41
C VAL A 103 24.21 -1.34 -5.20
N ALA A 104 25.52 -1.55 -5.15
CA ALA A 104 26.51 -0.74 -5.85
C ALA A 104 26.34 -0.77 -7.39
N ILE A 105 25.92 -1.91 -7.95
CA ILE A 105 25.78 -2.06 -9.40
C ILE A 105 24.41 -1.66 -9.95
N LEU A 106 23.39 -1.40 -9.11
CA LEU A 106 22.06 -1.01 -9.55
C LEU A 106 22.11 0.28 -10.41
N PRO A 107 21.47 0.33 -11.60
CA PRO A 107 21.42 1.53 -12.42
C PRO A 107 20.71 2.67 -11.69
N PRO A 108 21.16 3.94 -11.76
CA PRO A 108 20.63 5.05 -10.96
C PRO A 108 19.20 5.51 -11.33
N GLU A 109 18.70 5.13 -12.50
CA GLU A 109 17.44 5.62 -13.06
C GLU A 109 16.23 5.05 -12.31
N LYS A 110 15.20 5.87 -12.06
CA LYS A 110 14.03 5.54 -11.21
C LYS A 110 13.33 4.23 -11.63
N GLU A 111 13.12 4.03 -12.92
CA GLU A 111 12.35 2.91 -13.49
C GLU A 111 13.24 1.79 -14.04
N SER A 112 14.53 1.76 -13.66
CA SER A 112 15.47 0.74 -14.11
C SER A 112 15.34 -0.59 -13.36
N ILE A 113 14.87 -0.55 -12.11
CA ILE A 113 14.75 -1.72 -11.24
C ILE A 113 13.28 -1.92 -10.86
N PRO A 114 12.75 -3.16 -10.92
CA PRO A 114 11.41 -3.45 -10.42
C PRO A 114 11.22 -3.03 -8.96
N CYS A 115 10.11 -2.37 -8.65
CA CYS A 115 9.80 -1.86 -7.31
C CYS A 115 9.75 -2.97 -6.25
N ASN A 116 9.12 -4.09 -6.57
CA ASN A 116 9.03 -5.29 -5.71
C ASN A 116 10.42 -5.84 -5.33
N PHE A 117 11.39 -5.80 -6.25
CA PHE A 117 12.75 -6.22 -5.97
C PHE A 117 13.41 -5.30 -4.94
N LEU A 118 13.30 -3.97 -5.11
CA LEU A 118 13.85 -3.00 -4.15
C LEU A 118 13.22 -3.13 -2.77
N LEU A 119 11.89 -3.28 -2.73
CA LEU A 119 11.13 -3.44 -1.49
C LEU A 119 11.50 -4.73 -0.73
N ARG A 120 11.81 -5.81 -1.45
CA ARG A 120 12.28 -7.07 -0.84
C ARG A 120 13.77 -7.08 -0.51
N LEU A 121 14.59 -6.32 -1.24
CA LEU A 121 16.02 -6.22 -0.96
C LEU A 121 16.29 -5.40 0.31
N LEU A 122 15.48 -4.38 0.59
CA LEU A 122 15.63 -3.51 1.77
C LEU A 122 15.64 -4.26 3.12
N PRO A 123 14.66 -5.11 3.46
CA PRO A 123 14.69 -5.86 4.71
C PRO A 123 15.88 -6.81 4.78
N ILE A 124 16.31 -7.41 3.66
CA ILE A 124 17.51 -8.25 3.61
C ILE A 124 18.76 -7.42 3.91
N ALA A 125 18.88 -6.24 3.31
CA ALA A 125 20.00 -5.32 3.52
C ALA A 125 20.09 -4.85 4.99
N ASN A 126 18.95 -4.54 5.60
CA ASN A 126 18.88 -4.17 7.02
C ASN A 126 19.22 -5.35 7.93
N MET A 127 18.72 -6.55 7.62
CA MET A 127 19.02 -7.77 8.36
C MET A 127 20.52 -8.02 8.38
N VAL A 128 21.19 -8.01 7.20
CA VAL A 128 22.64 -8.29 7.10
C VAL A 128 23.54 -7.14 7.59
N GLY A 129 22.96 -5.98 7.89
CA GLY A 129 23.66 -4.81 8.39
C GLY A 129 24.64 -4.22 7.38
N VAL A 130 24.19 -3.96 6.15
CA VAL A 130 25.02 -3.31 5.11
C VAL A 130 25.51 -1.92 5.53
N ASP A 131 26.61 -1.47 4.93
CA ASP A 131 27.16 -0.14 5.18
C ASP A 131 26.10 0.98 4.98
N PRO A 132 26.08 2.02 5.83
CA PRO A 132 25.12 3.12 5.73
C PRO A 132 25.05 3.80 4.36
N LEU A 133 26.14 3.82 3.58
CA LEU A 133 26.17 4.40 2.24
C LEU A 133 25.28 3.60 1.26
N TYR A 134 25.41 2.28 1.25
CA TYR A 134 24.58 1.41 0.41
C TYR A 134 23.12 1.42 0.89
N ARG A 135 22.90 1.43 2.21
CA ARG A 135 21.57 1.55 2.79
C ARG A 135 20.89 2.86 2.37
N ASP A 136 21.57 4.00 2.44
CA ASP A 136 21.02 5.30 2.02
C ASP A 136 20.68 5.32 0.53
N GLY A 137 21.53 4.73 -0.32
CA GLY A 137 21.26 4.56 -1.75
C GLY A 137 20.02 3.70 -2.02
N LEU A 138 19.86 2.60 -1.29
CA LEU A 138 18.70 1.71 -1.42
C LEU A 138 17.41 2.37 -0.91
N GLU A 139 17.45 3.02 0.26
CA GLU A 139 16.33 3.76 0.82
C GLU A 139 15.84 4.86 -0.13
N LYS A 140 16.75 5.63 -0.73
CA LYS A 140 16.40 6.66 -1.72
C LYS A 140 15.57 6.09 -2.87
N ARG A 141 15.95 4.91 -3.38
CA ARG A 141 15.24 4.25 -4.47
C ARG A 141 13.89 3.67 -4.02
N VAL A 142 13.83 3.05 -2.85
CA VAL A 142 12.58 2.54 -2.27
C VAL A 142 11.60 3.68 -2.02
N SER A 143 12.08 4.81 -1.50
CA SER A 143 11.26 6.01 -1.29
C SER A 143 10.53 6.44 -2.56
N TRP A 144 11.14 6.28 -3.73
CA TRP A 144 10.52 6.66 -5.01
C TRP A 144 9.32 5.81 -5.42
N HIS A 145 9.21 4.62 -4.84
CA HIS A 145 8.24 3.58 -5.19
C HIS A 145 7.27 3.25 -4.04
N LEU A 146 7.23 4.06 -2.97
CA LEU A 146 6.33 3.83 -1.84
C LEU A 146 4.85 3.81 -2.23
N ASP A 147 4.46 4.52 -3.29
CA ASP A 147 3.08 4.52 -3.78
C ASP A 147 2.68 3.20 -4.47
N GLN A 148 3.64 2.31 -4.70
CA GLN A 148 3.46 0.97 -5.25
C GLN A 148 3.63 -0.13 -4.19
N ALA A 149 4.12 0.21 -2.99
CA ALA A 149 4.38 -0.75 -1.94
C ALA A 149 3.09 -1.29 -1.30
N SER A 150 3.12 -2.55 -0.89
CA SER A 150 2.07 -3.13 -0.04
C SER A 150 2.37 -2.90 1.45
N LEU A 151 1.36 -3.14 2.29
CA LEU A 151 1.55 -3.11 3.74
C LEU A 151 2.58 -4.16 4.19
N ASP A 152 2.47 -5.38 3.69
CA ASP A 152 3.36 -6.49 4.03
C ASP A 152 4.83 -6.18 3.70
N GLU A 153 5.08 -5.50 2.58
CA GLU A 153 6.43 -5.08 2.18
C GLU A 153 7.00 -3.95 3.06
N LEU A 154 6.15 -3.16 3.70
CA LEU A 154 6.53 -2.08 4.60
C LEU A 154 6.67 -2.54 6.06
N MET A 155 6.12 -3.70 6.42
CA MET A 155 6.23 -4.33 7.75
C MET A 155 7.62 -4.95 7.96
N ILE A 156 8.65 -4.09 7.97
CA ILE A 156 10.05 -4.49 8.13
C ILE A 156 10.37 -4.68 9.61
N PRO A 157 10.85 -5.87 10.03
CA PRO A 157 11.26 -6.11 11.41
C PRO A 157 12.44 -5.23 11.82
N SER A 158 12.49 -4.86 13.09
CA SER A 158 13.69 -4.25 13.66
C SER A 158 14.76 -5.32 13.91
N PHE A 159 15.93 -5.16 13.28
CA PHE A 159 17.08 -6.07 13.45
C PHE A 159 18.12 -5.54 14.45
N SER A 160 17.86 -4.39 15.08
CA SER A 160 18.77 -3.82 16.07
C SER A 160 18.60 -4.49 17.43
N HIS A 161 19.71 -4.94 18.02
CA HIS A 161 19.76 -5.53 19.36
C HIS A 161 19.41 -4.54 20.49
N THR A 162 19.39 -3.23 20.20
CA THR A 162 19.00 -2.18 21.16
C THR A 162 17.55 -1.74 21.00
N CYS A 163 16.86 -2.18 19.94
CA CYS A 163 15.51 -1.77 19.66
C CYS A 163 14.52 -2.68 20.39
N THR A 164 13.53 -2.07 21.04
CA THR A 164 12.48 -2.79 21.75
C THR A 164 11.22 -2.97 20.90
N THR A 165 11.09 -2.24 19.79
CA THR A 165 9.94 -2.36 18.89
C THR A 165 10.10 -3.53 17.92
N LEU A 166 8.99 -4.17 17.57
CA LEU A 166 8.96 -5.27 16.61
C LEU A 166 9.26 -4.81 15.19
N LEU A 167 8.78 -3.61 14.83
CA LEU A 167 8.94 -3.02 13.51
C LEU A 167 9.95 -1.86 13.54
N ASP A 168 10.66 -1.68 12.42
CA ASP A 168 11.56 -0.54 12.20
C ASP A 168 10.77 0.71 11.75
N VAL A 169 10.09 1.34 12.72
CA VAL A 169 9.28 2.55 12.47
C VAL A 169 10.14 3.73 12.03
N GLU A 170 11.40 3.79 12.47
CA GLU A 170 12.32 4.85 12.09
C GLU A 170 12.73 4.75 10.61
N LEU A 171 12.95 3.53 10.10
CA LEU A 171 13.13 3.30 8.67
C LEU A 171 11.91 3.79 7.87
N VAL A 172 10.70 3.40 8.27
CA VAL A 172 9.48 3.84 7.56
C VAL A 172 9.33 5.35 7.58
N LEU A 173 9.60 6.00 8.72
CA LEU A 173 9.63 7.46 8.82
C LEU A 173 10.65 8.09 7.86
N ARG A 174 11.87 7.55 7.77
CA ARG A 174 12.89 8.03 6.82
C ARG A 174 12.45 7.83 5.37
N LEU A 175 11.85 6.69 5.03
CA LEU A 175 11.35 6.41 3.68
C LEU A 175 10.24 7.41 3.29
N VAL A 176 9.25 7.61 4.16
CA VAL A 176 8.13 8.54 3.94
C VAL A 176 8.62 9.98 3.86
N THR A 177 9.51 10.39 4.76
CA THR A 177 10.10 11.74 4.75
C THR A 177 10.82 11.99 3.44
N ARG A 178 11.65 11.06 2.97
CA ARG A 178 12.34 11.18 1.67
C ARG A 178 11.33 11.28 0.53
N PHE A 179 10.30 10.42 0.51
CA PHE A 179 9.24 10.47 -0.49
C PHE A 179 8.58 11.85 -0.51
N VAL A 180 8.21 12.40 0.65
CA VAL A 180 7.58 13.73 0.75
C VAL A 180 8.49 14.87 0.29
N HIS A 181 9.80 14.74 0.43
CA HIS A 181 10.76 15.75 0.01
C HIS A 181 11.27 15.58 -1.44
N MET A 182 10.82 14.55 -2.16
CA MET A 182 11.13 14.44 -3.59
C MET A 182 10.45 15.56 -4.39
N ASN A 183 11.13 16.04 -5.42
CA ASN A 183 10.63 17.09 -6.31
C ASN A 183 9.15 16.86 -6.71
N GLU A 184 8.31 17.88 -6.57
CA GLU A 184 6.86 17.82 -6.82
C GLU A 184 6.53 17.33 -8.24
N ALA A 185 7.36 17.66 -9.23
CA ALA A 185 7.19 17.17 -10.60
C ALA A 185 7.29 15.64 -10.73
N ALA A 186 7.95 14.96 -9.78
CA ALA A 186 8.13 13.51 -9.77
C ALA A 186 7.03 12.76 -9.01
N ARG A 187 6.13 13.46 -8.32
CA ARG A 187 5.09 12.88 -7.46
C ARG A 187 3.71 13.40 -7.86
N SER A 188 2.82 12.48 -8.23
CA SER A 188 1.42 12.85 -8.46
C SER A 188 0.68 12.98 -7.12
N GLY A 189 -0.36 13.82 -7.07
CA GLY A 189 -1.26 13.87 -5.91
C GLY A 189 -1.87 12.50 -5.58
N ALA A 190 -2.09 11.66 -6.59
CA ALA A 190 -2.55 10.28 -6.40
C ALA A 190 -1.52 9.41 -5.66
N ALA A 191 -0.22 9.57 -5.94
CA ALA A 191 0.85 8.87 -5.23
C ALA A 191 0.89 9.27 -3.75
N LEU A 192 0.78 10.58 -3.46
CA LEU A 192 0.67 11.08 -2.08
C LEU A 192 -0.51 10.44 -1.32
N VAL A 193 -1.69 10.37 -1.94
CA VAL A 193 -2.89 9.75 -1.34
C VAL A 193 -2.66 8.26 -1.06
N LYS A 194 -2.03 7.52 -1.98
CA LYS A 194 -1.70 6.10 -1.76
C LYS A 194 -0.75 5.91 -0.58
N VAL A 195 0.32 6.72 -0.51
CA VAL A 195 1.30 6.63 0.58
C VAL A 195 0.67 7.04 1.92
N ALA A 196 -0.21 8.04 1.96
CA ALA A 196 -0.94 8.37 3.19
C ALA A 196 -1.79 7.22 3.71
N ARG A 197 -2.51 6.53 2.82
CA ARG A 197 -3.27 5.34 3.19
C ARG A 197 -2.38 4.20 3.70
N LEU A 198 -1.25 3.97 3.03
CA LEU A 198 -0.27 2.96 3.43
C LEU A 198 0.31 3.26 4.82
N VAL A 199 0.64 4.52 5.09
CA VAL A 199 1.14 4.98 6.41
C VAL A 199 0.08 4.81 7.49
N ASP A 200 -1.19 5.15 7.22
CA ASP A 200 -2.26 5.00 8.20
C ASP A 200 -2.51 3.51 8.53
N TRP A 201 -2.43 2.62 7.53
CA TRP A 201 -2.49 1.17 7.75
C TRP A 201 -1.29 0.65 8.54
N TYR A 202 -0.09 1.07 8.17
CA TYR A 202 1.13 0.72 8.90
C TYR A 202 1.07 1.18 10.36
N LEU A 203 0.63 2.41 10.61
CA LEU A 203 0.46 2.94 11.98
C LEU A 203 -0.56 2.12 12.78
N ALA A 204 -1.61 1.61 12.15
CA ALA A 204 -2.59 0.77 12.84
C ALA A 204 -1.98 -0.57 13.29
N GLU A 205 -1.10 -1.17 12.49
CA GLU A 205 -0.38 -2.39 12.86
C GLU A 205 0.73 -2.11 13.88
N ALA A 206 1.56 -1.09 13.65
CA ALA A 206 2.65 -0.70 14.56
C ALA A 206 2.12 -0.27 15.94
N ALA A 207 0.93 0.34 16.01
CA ALA A 207 0.30 0.75 17.27
C ALA A 207 -0.08 -0.41 18.19
N THR A 208 -0.08 -1.65 17.71
CA THR A 208 -0.32 -2.84 18.55
C THR A 208 0.87 -3.16 19.44
N ASP A 209 2.07 -2.67 19.09
CA ASP A 209 3.29 -2.84 19.85
C ASP A 209 3.33 -1.84 21.02
N SER A 210 3.38 -2.35 22.26
CA SER A 210 3.44 -1.55 23.48
C SER A 210 4.75 -0.76 23.65
N ASN A 211 5.77 -1.10 22.87
CA ASN A 211 7.05 -0.40 22.88
C ASN A 211 7.08 0.80 21.91
N LEU A 212 6.03 0.99 21.09
CA LEU A 212 5.95 2.13 20.18
C LEU A 212 5.80 3.43 20.96
N THR A 213 6.79 4.31 20.84
CA THR A 213 6.77 5.61 21.51
C THR A 213 5.78 6.57 20.85
N LEU A 214 5.18 7.46 21.64
CA LEU A 214 4.26 8.48 21.12
C LEU A 214 4.94 9.41 20.11
N SER A 215 6.22 9.73 20.32
CA SER A 215 6.98 10.59 19.41
C SER A 215 7.14 9.95 18.03
N GLN A 216 7.45 8.65 17.96
CA GLN A 216 7.53 7.91 16.69
C GLN A 216 6.17 7.88 15.99
N PHE A 217 5.08 7.58 16.72
CA PHE A 217 3.73 7.58 16.16
C PHE A 217 3.37 8.95 15.58
N VAL A 218 3.54 10.03 16.35
CA VAL A 218 3.21 11.40 15.93
C VAL A 218 4.07 11.84 14.76
N ALA A 219 5.38 11.56 14.79
CA ALA A 219 6.31 11.91 13.71
C ALA A 219 5.88 11.27 12.38
N LEU A 220 5.52 9.99 12.39
CA LEU A 220 5.08 9.30 11.18
C LEU A 220 3.69 9.75 10.71
N ALA A 221 2.74 9.94 11.63
CA ALA A 221 1.39 10.42 11.30
C ALA A 221 1.38 11.82 10.67
N THR A 222 2.35 12.66 11.06
CA THR A 222 2.52 14.05 10.59
C THR A 222 3.56 14.23 9.49
N ALA A 223 4.24 13.16 9.08
CA ALA A 223 5.22 13.21 7.99
C ALA A 223 4.60 13.61 6.64
N LEU A 224 3.30 13.37 6.47
CA LEU A 224 2.53 13.72 5.29
C LEU A 224 1.61 14.93 5.56
N PRO A 225 1.41 15.82 4.57
CA PRO A 225 0.48 16.94 4.70
C PRO A 225 -0.96 16.49 4.97
N SER A 226 -1.66 17.22 5.86
CA SER A 226 -3.02 16.86 6.28
C SER A 226 -4.05 16.90 5.16
N HIS A 227 -3.84 17.69 4.10
CA HIS A 227 -4.77 17.80 2.96
C HIS A 227 -4.78 16.54 2.07
N VAL A 228 -3.74 15.70 2.15
CA VAL A 228 -3.63 14.46 1.36
C VAL A 228 -4.67 13.41 1.82
N ARG A 229 -5.09 13.48 3.09
CA ARG A 229 -6.15 12.62 3.62
C ARG A 229 -7.52 13.22 3.30
N ALA A 230 -8.30 12.50 2.49
CA ALA A 230 -9.70 12.83 2.23
C ALA A 230 -10.61 12.49 3.41
N ALA A 231 -10.31 11.37 4.09
CA ALA A 231 -10.97 10.95 5.32
C ALA A 231 -9.92 10.51 6.34
N ASP A 232 -10.17 10.80 7.62
CA ASP A 232 -9.23 10.49 8.72
C ASP A 232 -9.58 9.18 9.44
N ASP A 233 -10.50 8.37 8.90
CA ASP A 233 -10.97 7.13 9.51
C ASP A 233 -9.84 6.13 9.81
N ALA A 234 -8.91 5.95 8.87
CA ALA A 234 -7.79 5.04 9.01
C ALA A 234 -6.80 5.54 10.08
N LEU A 235 -6.52 6.85 10.09
CA LEU A 235 -5.71 7.49 11.12
C LEU A 235 -6.37 7.39 12.50
N TYR A 236 -7.69 7.60 12.58
CA TYR A 236 -8.46 7.42 13.81
C TYR A 236 -8.39 5.98 14.30
N ARG A 237 -8.53 4.98 13.42
CA ARG A 237 -8.33 3.56 13.77
C ARG A 237 -6.94 3.31 14.34
N ALA A 238 -5.89 3.86 13.73
CA ALA A 238 -4.53 3.71 14.25
C ALA A 238 -4.37 4.32 15.65
N ILE A 239 -4.96 5.50 15.89
CA ILE A 239 -4.94 6.16 17.20
C ILE A 239 -5.74 5.37 18.23
N ASP A 240 -6.91 4.84 17.85
CA ASP A 240 -7.71 3.98 18.73
C ASP A 240 -6.93 2.72 19.15
N THR A 241 -6.29 2.05 18.20
CA THR A 241 -5.38 0.92 18.50
C THR A 241 -4.26 1.34 19.45
N TYR A 242 -3.63 2.48 19.20
CA TYR A 242 -2.54 2.99 20.05
C TYR A 242 -3.01 3.23 21.48
N LEU A 243 -4.15 3.92 21.65
CA LEU A 243 -4.76 4.17 22.97
C LEU A 243 -5.16 2.87 23.68
N LYS A 244 -5.51 1.80 22.93
CA LYS A 244 -5.82 0.48 23.49
C LYS A 244 -4.55 -0.22 24.01
N ALA A 245 -3.48 -0.20 23.23
CA ALA A 245 -2.21 -0.86 23.57
C ALA A 245 -1.42 -0.11 24.65
N HIS A 246 -1.68 1.19 24.84
CA HIS A 246 -0.94 2.06 25.77
C HIS A 246 -1.85 2.65 26.88
N PRO A 247 -2.39 1.83 27.80
CA PRO A 247 -3.27 2.32 28.87
C PRO A 247 -2.56 3.27 29.85
N GLY A 248 -1.23 3.22 29.94
CA GLY A 248 -0.41 4.06 30.82
C GLY A 248 -0.23 5.52 30.38
N MET A 249 -0.75 5.92 29.21
CA MET A 249 -0.60 7.29 28.70
C MET A 249 -1.18 8.34 29.65
N SER A 250 -0.51 9.48 29.73
CA SER A 250 -1.01 10.66 30.45
C SER A 250 -2.19 11.31 29.73
N LYS A 251 -2.96 12.13 30.45
CA LYS A 251 -4.07 12.91 29.88
C LYS A 251 -3.59 13.85 28.76
N GLN A 252 -2.39 14.40 28.90
CA GLN A 252 -1.82 15.32 27.91
C GLN A 252 -1.42 14.60 26.63
N GLU A 253 -0.84 13.40 26.74
CA GLU A 253 -0.48 12.57 25.59
C GLU A 253 -1.72 12.11 24.82
N ARG A 254 -2.76 11.63 25.52
CA ARG A 254 -4.05 11.31 24.89
C ARG A 254 -4.66 12.50 24.15
N LYS A 255 -4.56 13.70 24.74
CA LYS A 255 -4.99 14.94 24.10
C LYS A 255 -4.13 15.28 22.88
N SER A 256 -2.82 15.06 22.94
CA SER A 256 -1.90 15.35 21.85
C SER A 256 -2.18 14.45 20.64
N ILE A 257 -2.29 13.14 20.85
CA ILE A 257 -2.51 12.18 19.77
C ILE A 257 -3.90 12.34 19.12
N CYS A 258 -4.95 12.62 19.92
CA CYS A 258 -6.30 12.80 19.38
C CYS A 258 -6.47 14.10 18.56
N LYS A 259 -5.56 15.08 18.69
CA LYS A 259 -5.58 16.30 17.87
C LYS A 259 -5.11 16.07 16.43
N LEU A 260 -4.50 14.92 16.14
CA LEU A 260 -4.05 14.58 14.79
C LEU A 260 -5.22 14.31 13.84
N VAL A 261 -6.40 13.99 14.38
CA VAL A 261 -7.62 13.72 13.61
C VAL A 261 -8.42 14.99 13.42
N ASP A 262 -8.76 15.33 12.18
CA ASP A 262 -9.77 16.33 11.87
C ASP A 262 -11.16 15.69 11.96
N SER A 263 -11.92 16.05 12.99
CA SER A 263 -13.27 15.49 13.19
C SER A 263 -14.22 15.78 12.02
N LYS A 264 -13.96 16.82 11.23
CA LYS A 264 -14.76 17.12 10.03
C LYS A 264 -14.54 16.09 8.92
N LYS A 265 -13.39 15.41 8.90
CA LYS A 265 -13.02 14.39 7.90
C LYS A 265 -13.38 12.97 8.29
N LEU A 266 -13.97 12.78 9.47
CA LEU A 266 -14.47 11.46 9.89
C LEU A 266 -15.78 11.11 9.18
N SER A 267 -15.92 9.84 8.80
CA SER A 267 -17.21 9.25 8.42
C SER A 267 -18.19 9.25 9.61
N PRO A 268 -19.51 9.19 9.37
CA PRO A 268 -20.48 9.11 10.46
C PRO A 268 -20.27 7.87 11.34
N GLU A 269 -19.82 6.75 10.78
CA GLU A 269 -19.49 5.54 11.52
C GLU A 269 -18.27 5.74 12.43
N ALA A 270 -17.20 6.36 11.92
CA ALA A 270 -16.01 6.67 12.71
C ALA A 270 -16.30 7.72 13.79
N SER A 271 -17.11 8.75 13.46
CA SER A 271 -17.59 9.75 14.42
C SER A 271 -18.40 9.12 15.56
N LEU A 272 -19.30 8.18 15.24
CA LEU A 272 -20.09 7.46 16.24
C LEU A 272 -19.18 6.66 17.18
N HIS A 273 -18.24 5.90 16.62
CA HIS A 273 -17.28 5.13 17.42
C HIS A 273 -16.44 6.05 18.31
N ALA A 274 -15.94 7.16 17.77
CA ALA A 274 -15.17 8.15 18.52
C ALA A 274 -15.97 8.78 19.67
N ALA A 275 -17.26 9.03 19.47
CA ALA A 275 -18.13 9.58 20.50
C ALA A 275 -18.42 8.61 21.67
N GLN A 276 -18.39 7.30 21.40
CA GLN A 276 -18.64 6.25 22.40
C GLN A 276 -17.36 5.74 23.08
N ASN A 277 -16.19 6.15 22.60
CA ASN A 277 -14.91 5.61 23.04
C ASN A 277 -14.41 6.29 24.32
N GLU A 278 -14.44 5.56 25.44
CA GLU A 278 -14.00 6.05 26.76
C GLU A 278 -12.52 6.43 26.83
N ARG A 279 -11.68 5.93 25.92
CA ARG A 279 -10.24 6.24 25.86
C ARG A 279 -9.97 7.61 25.23
N VAL A 280 -10.93 8.17 24.51
CA VAL A 280 -10.83 9.49 23.87
C VAL A 280 -11.14 10.60 24.87
N PRO A 281 -10.32 11.67 24.96
CA PRO A 281 -10.62 12.79 25.85
C PRO A 281 -11.97 13.44 25.54
N ILE A 282 -12.74 13.79 26.58
CA ILE A 282 -14.08 14.44 26.46
C ILE A 282 -14.08 15.62 25.48
N ARG A 283 -13.03 16.44 25.48
CA ARG A 283 -12.91 17.58 24.57
C ARG A 283 -12.90 17.16 23.09
N ALA A 284 -12.24 16.06 22.75
CA ALA A 284 -12.22 15.54 21.39
C ALA A 284 -13.59 14.93 21.03
N ILE A 285 -14.25 14.23 21.95
CA ILE A 285 -15.63 13.74 21.77
C ILE A 285 -16.58 14.90 21.44
N ILE A 286 -16.52 16.00 22.20
CA ILE A 286 -17.35 17.19 21.92
C ILE A 286 -17.06 17.74 20.52
N GLN A 287 -15.80 17.79 20.08
CA GLN A 287 -15.44 18.26 18.73
C GLN A 287 -15.99 17.35 17.62
N VAL A 288 -16.01 16.03 17.86
CA VAL A 288 -16.65 15.07 16.95
C VAL A 288 -18.15 15.31 16.85
N LEU A 289 -18.85 15.38 18.00
CA LEU A 289 -20.29 15.62 18.03
C LEU A 289 -20.70 16.96 17.38
N LEU A 290 -19.95 18.03 17.65
CA LEU A 290 -20.18 19.34 17.01
C LEU A 290 -19.96 19.29 15.50
N SER A 291 -18.96 18.54 15.03
CA SER A 291 -18.71 18.39 13.60
C SER A 291 -19.85 17.65 12.90
N GLU A 292 -20.39 16.59 13.51
CA GLU A 292 -21.57 15.87 12.99
C GLU A 292 -22.82 16.76 12.96
N GLN A 293 -23.09 17.54 14.02
CA GLN A 293 -24.19 18.50 14.02
C GLN A 293 -24.07 19.52 12.89
N SER A 294 -22.86 20.01 12.62
CA SER A 294 -22.63 20.96 11.53
C SER A 294 -22.84 20.33 10.13
N LYS A 295 -22.54 19.04 9.95
CA LYS A 295 -22.79 18.31 8.69
C LYS A 295 -24.30 18.13 8.48
N LEU A 296 -25.03 17.73 9.54
CA LEU A 296 -26.49 17.57 9.49
C LEU A 296 -27.22 18.89 9.21
N ASN A 297 -26.82 19.99 9.86
CA ASN A 297 -27.42 21.30 9.62
C ASN A 297 -27.22 21.78 8.17
N LYS A 298 -26.05 21.54 7.57
CA LYS A 298 -25.84 21.84 6.14
C LYS A 298 -26.78 21.06 5.22
N HIS A 299 -27.07 19.80 5.54
CA HIS A 299 -28.05 19.02 4.78
C HIS A 299 -29.49 19.54 4.94
N ILE A 300 -29.83 20.11 6.11
CA ILE A 300 -31.12 20.73 6.38
C ILE A 300 -31.24 22.07 5.63
N ASP A 301 -30.20 22.91 5.65
CA ASP A 301 -30.18 24.20 4.95
C ASP A 301 -30.22 24.05 3.42
N LEU A 302 -29.58 23.02 2.86
CA LEU A 302 -29.62 22.71 1.43
C LEU A 302 -30.97 22.11 0.98
N GLY A 303 -31.71 21.46 1.89
CA GLY A 303 -33.06 20.93 1.66
C GLY A 303 -34.19 21.93 1.92
N GLY A 304 -33.91 23.04 2.61
CA GLY A 304 -34.90 23.99 3.12
C GLY A 304 -35.15 25.24 2.28
N SER A 305 -34.49 25.43 1.13
CA SER A 305 -34.59 26.68 0.37
C SER A 305 -35.84 26.76 -0.53
N PHE A 306 -37.02 26.77 0.10
CA PHE A 306 -38.27 27.33 -0.42
C PHE A 306 -39.02 28.01 0.73
N ARG A 307 -38.52 29.16 1.23
CA ARG A 307 -39.31 30.33 1.68
C ARG A 307 -38.43 31.30 2.48
N GLY A 308 -38.45 32.58 2.08
CA GLY A 308 -38.38 33.71 3.01
C GLY A 308 -37.13 34.61 2.97
N THR A 309 -37.05 35.43 1.93
CA THR A 309 -36.50 36.82 1.88
C THR A 309 -35.96 37.47 3.18
N ARG A 310 -34.69 37.94 3.17
CA ARG A 310 -34.28 39.39 3.20
C ARG A 310 -32.73 39.63 3.29
N ILE A 311 -32.13 40.10 2.17
CA ILE A 311 -31.13 41.18 1.84
C ILE A 311 -30.25 41.86 2.97
N PRO A 312 -29.10 42.56 2.72
CA PRO A 312 -27.72 42.15 2.30
C PRO A 312 -26.47 42.82 3.00
N ASN A 313 -25.27 42.20 2.90
CA ASN A 313 -23.84 42.71 2.76
C ASN A 313 -23.19 43.67 3.81
N PRO A 314 -21.84 44.00 3.82
CA PRO A 314 -20.71 43.56 2.95
C PRO A 314 -19.27 43.35 3.59
N GLN A 315 -18.35 42.79 2.75
CA GLN A 315 -16.87 43.00 2.65
C GLN A 315 -15.87 41.93 3.23
N PRO A 316 -14.57 41.88 2.82
CA PRO A 316 -14.10 41.08 1.67
C PRO A 316 -12.73 40.36 1.90
N LEU A 317 -12.59 39.05 1.69
CA LEU A 317 -11.25 38.44 1.67
C LEU A 317 -11.07 37.43 0.54
N GLU A 318 -9.87 37.55 -0.04
CA GLU A 318 -9.30 36.97 -1.24
C GLU A 318 -9.21 35.42 -1.29
N PRO A 319 -8.91 34.84 -2.48
CA PRO A 319 -9.40 33.53 -2.89
C PRO A 319 -8.47 32.39 -2.49
N LEU A 320 -9.06 31.31 -1.98
CA LEU A 320 -8.39 30.01 -1.84
C LEU A 320 -9.02 29.01 -2.81
N ASP A 321 -8.14 28.27 -3.46
CA ASP A 321 -8.33 27.47 -4.66
C ASP A 321 -9.44 26.40 -4.63
N ALA A 322 -10.09 26.28 -5.79
CA ALA A 322 -10.77 25.11 -6.34
C ALA A 322 -11.74 24.35 -5.41
N CYS A 323 -12.83 25.03 -5.02
CA CYS A 323 -14.09 24.34 -4.75
C CYS A 323 -14.66 23.87 -6.10
N LEU A 324 -14.99 22.57 -6.23
CA LEU A 324 -15.80 22.09 -7.37
C LEU A 324 -17.03 22.99 -7.49
N SER A 325 -17.31 23.48 -8.69
CA SER A 325 -18.34 24.49 -8.89
C SER A 325 -19.67 23.98 -8.33
N MET A 326 -20.48 24.85 -7.73
CA MET A 326 -21.84 24.49 -7.27
C MET A 326 -22.64 23.76 -8.37
N ASN A 327 -22.33 24.06 -9.63
CA ASN A 327 -22.87 23.41 -10.81
C ASN A 327 -22.41 21.95 -10.97
N GLU A 328 -21.15 21.63 -10.66
CA GLU A 328 -20.60 20.27 -10.70
C GLU A 328 -21.15 19.41 -9.57
N MET A 329 -21.29 19.96 -8.36
CA MET A 329 -21.93 19.27 -7.24
C MET A 329 -23.40 18.95 -7.55
N ASN A 330 -24.13 19.90 -8.15
CA ASN A 330 -25.51 19.69 -8.59
C ASN A 330 -25.58 18.65 -9.74
N ALA A 331 -24.62 18.65 -10.66
CA ALA A 331 -24.54 17.66 -11.73
C ALA A 331 -24.29 16.24 -11.17
N GLN A 332 -23.38 16.09 -10.21
CA GLN A 332 -23.13 14.82 -9.52
C GLN A 332 -24.37 14.34 -8.76
N GLN A 333 -25.10 15.24 -8.09
CA GLN A 333 -26.32 14.88 -7.38
C GLN A 333 -27.45 14.45 -8.32
N MET A 334 -27.57 15.06 -9.50
CA MET A 334 -28.50 14.62 -10.53
C MET A 334 -28.10 13.27 -11.11
N GLU A 335 -26.81 13.03 -11.33
CA GLU A 335 -26.30 11.75 -11.82
C GLU A 335 -26.58 10.62 -10.81
N ILE A 336 -26.39 10.87 -9.51
CA ILE A 336 -26.71 9.91 -8.44
C ILE A 336 -28.21 9.60 -8.40
N LYS A 337 -29.08 10.60 -8.57
CA LYS A 337 -30.53 10.37 -8.64
C LYS A 337 -30.91 9.52 -9.85
N ARG A 338 -30.34 9.82 -11.03
CA ARG A 338 -30.54 9.03 -12.25
C ARG A 338 -30.08 7.59 -12.07
N LEU A 339 -28.89 7.38 -11.51
CA LEU A 339 -28.34 6.04 -11.24
C LEU A 339 -29.20 5.24 -10.26
N LYS A 340 -29.79 5.88 -9.24
CA LYS A 340 -30.73 5.21 -8.33
C LYS A 340 -32.00 4.76 -9.05
N GLU A 341 -32.56 5.60 -9.91
CA GLU A 341 -33.72 5.24 -10.74
C GLU A 341 -33.39 4.11 -11.71
N ASP A 342 -32.22 4.14 -12.34
CA ASP A 342 -31.74 3.08 -13.23
C ASP A 342 -31.56 1.76 -12.49
N VAL A 343 -31.03 1.76 -11.25
CA VAL A 343 -30.88 0.56 -10.42
C VAL A 343 -32.24 -0.02 -10.04
N LEU A 344 -33.20 0.81 -9.63
CA LEU A 344 -34.56 0.35 -9.33
C LEU A 344 -35.25 -0.25 -10.56
N ARG A 345 -35.07 0.37 -11.72
CA ARG A 345 -35.58 -0.15 -13.00
C ARG A 345 -34.94 -1.49 -13.35
N LEU A 346 -33.62 -1.62 -13.20
CA LEU A 346 -32.90 -2.87 -13.43
C LEU A 346 -33.34 -3.97 -12.46
N GLN A 347 -33.52 -3.66 -11.17
CA GLN A 347 -34.07 -4.63 -10.21
C GLN A 347 -35.46 -5.12 -10.63
N SER A 348 -36.34 -4.23 -11.07
CA SER A 348 -37.66 -4.61 -11.59
C SER A 348 -37.57 -5.53 -12.80
N GLN A 349 -36.64 -5.26 -13.73
CA GLN A 349 -36.40 -6.11 -14.90
C GLN A 349 -35.84 -7.48 -14.52
N CYS A 350 -34.90 -7.55 -13.57
CA CYS A 350 -34.37 -8.81 -13.05
C CYS A 350 -35.48 -9.66 -12.43
N MET A 351 -36.34 -9.08 -11.58
CA MET A 351 -37.49 -9.77 -10.97
C MET A 351 -38.49 -10.27 -12.04
N ALA A 352 -38.74 -9.47 -13.08
CA ALA A 352 -39.61 -9.88 -14.18
C ALA A 352 -39.01 -11.04 -14.99
N MET A 353 -37.70 -11.02 -15.21
CA MET A 353 -36.98 -12.08 -15.93
C MET A 353 -36.90 -13.37 -15.12
N GLU A 354 -36.66 -13.29 -13.81
CA GLU A 354 -36.73 -14.43 -12.88
C GLU A 354 -38.12 -15.09 -12.94
N GLY A 355 -39.20 -14.30 -12.90
CA GLY A 355 -40.55 -14.83 -13.04
C GLY A 355 -40.88 -15.40 -14.43
N GLN A 356 -40.17 -15.00 -15.49
CA GLN A 356 -40.28 -15.63 -16.81
C GLN A 356 -39.52 -16.96 -16.87
N ILE A 357 -38.33 -17.01 -16.26
CA ILE A 357 -37.52 -18.23 -16.15
C ILE A 357 -38.28 -19.30 -15.36
N GLU A 358 -38.91 -18.93 -14.25
CA GLU A 358 -39.71 -19.86 -13.43
C GLU A 358 -40.91 -20.41 -14.21
N ARG A 359 -41.62 -19.56 -14.97
CA ARG A 359 -42.71 -19.99 -15.87
C ARG A 359 -42.23 -20.89 -17.01
N LEU A 360 -41.03 -20.66 -17.55
CA LEU A 360 -40.43 -21.54 -18.55
C LEU A 360 -40.01 -22.88 -17.95
N LEU A 361 -39.49 -22.89 -16.72
CA LEU A 361 -39.15 -24.11 -15.98
C LEU A 361 -40.39 -24.95 -15.64
N GLU A 362 -41.49 -24.31 -15.23
CA GLU A 362 -42.80 -24.95 -15.03
C GLU A 362 -43.34 -25.57 -16.32
N LYS A 363 -43.30 -24.83 -17.44
CA LYS A 363 -43.69 -25.36 -18.77
C LYS A 363 -42.81 -26.52 -19.22
N LYS A 364 -41.49 -26.47 -18.92
CA LYS A 364 -40.55 -27.55 -19.23
C LYS A 364 -40.80 -28.79 -18.35
N LYS A 365 -41.20 -28.63 -17.08
CA LYS A 365 -41.68 -29.72 -16.22
C LYS A 365 -42.97 -30.36 -16.76
N GLY A 366 -43.88 -29.57 -17.35
CA GLY A 366 -45.07 -30.08 -18.03
C GLY A 366 -44.78 -30.86 -19.32
N LEU A 367 -43.73 -30.50 -20.05
CA LEU A 367 -43.27 -31.18 -21.27
C LEU A 367 -42.34 -32.37 -21.01
N ILE A 368 -41.61 -32.40 -19.89
CA ILE A 368 -40.72 -33.50 -19.50
C ILE A 368 -41.46 -34.41 -18.51
N ASN A 369 -42.51 -35.08 -18.98
CA ASN A 369 -43.12 -36.20 -18.26
C ASN A 369 -42.43 -37.50 -18.70
N TRP A 370 -41.13 -37.65 -18.38
CA TRP A 370 -40.31 -38.83 -18.70
C TRP A 370 -40.77 -40.13 -18.00
N LYS A 371 -41.82 -40.08 -17.17
CA LYS A 371 -42.42 -41.26 -16.54
C LYS A 371 -43.35 -42.07 -17.46
N LYS A 372 -43.57 -41.67 -18.72
CA LYS A 372 -44.33 -42.47 -19.71
C LYS A 372 -43.52 -43.06 -20.88
N LEU A 373 -42.22 -42.77 -21.01
CA LEU A 373 -41.37 -43.34 -22.08
C LEU A 373 -40.44 -44.49 -21.62
N VAL A 374 -40.33 -44.76 -20.32
CA VAL A 374 -39.52 -45.87 -19.79
C VAL A 374 -40.28 -47.21 -19.74
N ASN A 375 -41.60 -47.22 -19.97
CA ASN A 375 -42.42 -48.44 -20.02
C ASN A 375 -42.66 -48.99 -21.45
N PHE A 376 -41.90 -48.55 -22.46
CA PHE A 376 -42.01 -49.07 -23.84
C PHE A 376 -40.71 -49.73 -24.36
N VAL A 377 -39.72 -49.99 -23.51
CA VAL A 377 -38.48 -50.73 -23.87
C VAL A 377 -38.32 -52.02 -23.05
N LYS A 378 -39.40 -52.49 -22.40
CA LYS A 378 -39.53 -53.87 -21.92
C LYS A 378 -40.84 -54.44 -22.42
N SER A 379 -40.87 -54.86 -23.68
CA SER A 379 -41.75 -55.91 -24.15
C SER A 379 -41.07 -56.72 -25.23
#